data_AF-A0A846ARA9-F1
#
_entry.id   AF-A0A846ARA9-F1
#
_cell.length_a   1.000
_cell.length_b   1.000
_cell.length_c   1.000
_cell.angle_alpha   90.00
_cell.angle_beta   90.00
_cell.angle_gamma   90.00
#
_symmetry.space_group_name_H-M   'P 1'
#
loop_
_entity.id
_entity.type
_entity.pdbx_description
1 polymer ?
#
loop_
_entity_poly.entity_id
_entity_poly.type
_entity_poly.pdbx_seq_one_letter_code
_entity_poly.pdbx_strand_id
1 'polypeptide(L)'
;MSNNKTELWRTTVATVVGGVAALITAITPFIKLKSETPPTPTSTSSPSRIKVNYALVFGVKFFCGTGEYRGRNVPATIVENIQSNEKIIVILWKLDNYYFGENYPPQKRCKMVSERFHNIYDRGGLKYIVTTLETWVPNQEIPVVCGVKQKMVPCSNEDLLFTLQSNDDPDLVVDYLVNHRQFPSENPPIIRGEKPAKTFAEGKRVYYNFSSVFNRWQLEENYQEKPAF
;
A
#
# COMPACT_ATOMS: atom_id res chain seq x y z
N MET A 1 29.04 -19.58 -45.33
CA MET A 1 27.82 -20.35 -45.68
C MET A 1 26.61 -19.46 -45.46
N SER A 2 26.15 -18.82 -46.54
CA SER A 2 24.86 -18.12 -46.61
C SER A 2 23.86 -19.11 -47.20
N ASN A 3 22.67 -19.21 -46.63
CA ASN A 3 21.41 -19.61 -47.27
C ASN A 3 20.31 -19.65 -46.21
N ASN A 4 19.47 -18.61 -46.14
CA ASN A 4 18.17 -18.67 -45.49
C ASN A 4 17.10 -18.51 -46.58
N LYS A 5 16.30 -19.56 -46.80
CA LYS A 5 15.21 -19.60 -47.79
C LYS A 5 13.92 -19.15 -47.11
N THR A 6 13.31 -18.13 -47.71
CA THR A 6 11.95 -17.63 -47.48
C THR A 6 10.92 -18.61 -48.04
N GLU A 7 9.92 -18.98 -47.23
CA GLU A 7 8.75 -19.76 -47.65
C GLU A 7 7.49 -18.89 -47.62
N LEU A 8 6.71 -19.02 -48.70
CA LEU A 8 5.55 -18.22 -49.07
C LEU A 8 4.28 -18.69 -48.33
N TRP A 9 3.49 -17.74 -47.82
CA TRP A 9 2.09 -17.98 -47.46
C TRP A 9 1.20 -17.67 -48.66
N ARG A 10 0.50 -18.69 -49.20
CA ARG A 10 -0.59 -18.54 -50.16
C ARG A 10 -1.93 -18.52 -49.44
N THR A 11 -2.59 -17.37 -49.45
CA THR A 11 -4.00 -17.16 -49.10
C THR A 11 -4.91 -17.88 -50.10
N THR A 12 -5.86 -18.68 -49.59
CA THR A 12 -6.96 -19.23 -50.39
C THR A 12 -8.26 -18.53 -50.02
N VAL A 13 -8.88 -17.90 -51.02
CA VAL A 13 -10.21 -17.30 -50.97
C VAL A 13 -11.22 -18.38 -51.37
N ALA A 14 -12.25 -18.60 -50.56
CA ALA A 14 -13.36 -19.49 -50.89
C ALA A 14 -14.67 -18.70 -51.03
N THR A 15 -15.40 -19.07 -52.06
CA THR A 15 -16.50 -18.41 -52.76
C THR A 15 -17.87 -18.48 -52.08
N VAL A 16 -18.69 -17.49 -52.40
CA VAL A 16 -20.13 -17.32 -52.10
C VAL A 16 -21.00 -18.23 -52.96
N VAL A 17 -21.94 -18.94 -52.34
CA VAL A 17 -23.20 -19.49 -52.93
C VAL A 17 -24.21 -19.49 -51.75
N GLY A 18 -25.33 -18.77 -51.74
CA GLY A 18 -26.47 -18.86 -52.65
C GLY A 18 -27.51 -19.82 -52.07
N GLY A 19 -28.56 -19.34 -51.38
CA GLY A 19 -29.63 -20.19 -50.84
C GLY A 19 -30.76 -19.40 -50.18
N VAL A 20 -32.00 -19.70 -50.59
CA VAL A 20 -33.20 -18.85 -50.55
C VAL A 20 -34.19 -19.35 -49.48
N ALA A 21 -34.89 -18.40 -48.84
CA ALA A 21 -36.22 -18.45 -48.20
C ALA A 21 -36.61 -19.57 -47.21
N ALA A 22 -37.03 -19.14 -46.01
CA ALA A 22 -38.36 -19.42 -45.46
C ALA A 22 -38.65 -18.50 -44.25
N LEU A 23 -39.58 -17.56 -44.43
CA LEU A 23 -40.20 -16.79 -43.35
C LEU A 23 -41.23 -17.69 -42.66
N ILE A 24 -40.96 -18.11 -41.42
CA ILE A 24 -41.97 -18.73 -40.55
C ILE A 24 -42.42 -17.66 -39.55
N THR A 25 -43.57 -17.06 -39.82
CA THR A 25 -44.30 -16.20 -38.90
C THR A 25 -45.01 -17.07 -37.86
N ALA A 26 -44.37 -17.29 -36.70
CA ALA A 26 -45.04 -17.85 -35.54
C ALA A 26 -45.76 -16.71 -34.80
N ILE A 27 -47.09 -16.71 -34.91
CA ILE A 27 -47.99 -15.78 -34.21
C ILE A 27 -48.13 -16.28 -32.77
N THR A 28 -47.38 -15.70 -31.84
CA THR A 28 -47.58 -15.95 -30.41
C THR A 28 -48.71 -15.05 -29.89
N PRO A 29 -49.68 -15.59 -29.13
CA PRO A 29 -50.68 -14.76 -28.48
C PRO A 29 -50.00 -13.88 -27.44
N PHE A 30 -50.21 -12.57 -27.54
CA PHE A 30 -49.80 -11.58 -26.56
C PHE A 30 -50.40 -11.93 -25.19
N ILE A 31 -49.59 -12.54 -24.32
CA ILE A 31 -49.85 -12.55 -22.89
C ILE A 31 -49.74 -11.10 -22.43
N LYS A 32 -50.88 -10.52 -22.06
CA LYS A 32 -50.98 -9.20 -21.44
C LYS A 32 -50.32 -9.26 -20.07
N LEU A 33 -48.99 -9.08 -20.02
CA LEU A 33 -48.27 -8.84 -18.77
C LEU A 33 -48.78 -7.53 -18.20
N LYS A 34 -49.46 -7.65 -17.06
CA LYS A 34 -49.82 -6.55 -16.20
C LYS A 34 -48.52 -5.85 -15.81
N SER A 35 -48.36 -4.62 -16.27
CA SER A 35 -47.34 -3.68 -15.82
C SER A 35 -47.53 -3.46 -14.32
N GLU A 36 -46.80 -4.25 -13.54
CA GLU A 36 -46.60 -4.01 -12.13
C GLU A 36 -45.47 -3.00 -12.03
N THR A 37 -45.81 -1.81 -11.54
CA THR A 37 -44.89 -0.69 -11.39
C THR A 37 -43.71 -1.15 -10.53
N PRO A 38 -42.45 -0.89 -10.92
CA PRO A 38 -41.31 -1.22 -10.08
C PRO A 38 -41.52 -0.57 -8.71
N PRO A 39 -41.34 -1.28 -7.58
CA PRO A 39 -41.34 -0.62 -6.30
C PRO A 39 -40.24 0.44 -6.35
N THR A 40 -40.65 1.69 -6.07
CA THR A 40 -39.76 2.81 -5.78
C THR A 40 -38.55 2.29 -5.00
N PRO A 41 -37.30 2.62 -5.40
CA PRO A 41 -36.16 2.29 -4.56
C PRO A 41 -36.35 3.03 -3.24
N THR A 42 -36.84 2.30 -2.24
CA THR A 42 -36.81 2.72 -0.85
C THR A 42 -35.39 3.14 -0.59
N SER A 43 -35.19 4.42 -0.28
CA SER A 43 -33.94 4.95 0.24
C SER A 43 -33.73 4.32 1.60
N THR A 44 -33.27 3.06 1.60
CA THR A 44 -32.65 2.44 2.75
C THR A 44 -31.42 3.27 3.01
N SER A 45 -31.54 4.18 3.99
CA SER A 45 -30.41 4.91 4.56
C SER A 45 -29.43 3.87 5.08
N SER A 46 -28.52 3.47 4.21
CA SER A 46 -27.33 2.72 4.57
C SER A 46 -26.68 3.50 5.72
N PRO A 47 -26.41 2.88 6.88
CA PRO A 47 -25.74 3.58 7.96
C PRO A 47 -24.43 4.09 7.38
N SER A 48 -24.31 5.40 7.27
CA SER A 48 -23.10 6.09 6.88
C SER A 48 -21.98 5.52 7.74
N ARG A 49 -21.03 4.82 7.13
CA ARG A 49 -19.80 4.41 7.81
C ARG A 49 -19.19 5.68 8.39
N ILE A 50 -19.28 5.83 9.71
CA ILE A 50 -18.58 6.90 10.42
C ILE A 50 -17.11 6.71 10.04
N LYS A 51 -16.54 7.66 9.30
CA LYS A 51 -15.09 7.73 9.12
C LYS A 51 -14.53 8.10 10.48
N VAL A 52 -14.25 7.09 11.30
CA VAL A 52 -13.51 7.29 12.55
C VAL A 52 -12.18 7.90 12.16
N ASN A 53 -11.90 9.13 12.62
CA ASN A 53 -10.59 9.73 12.46
C ASN A 53 -9.69 9.10 13.52
N TYR A 54 -8.86 8.14 13.11
CA TYR A 54 -8.02 7.38 14.03
C TYR A 54 -6.96 8.28 14.71
N ALA A 55 -6.48 9.35 14.07
CA ALA A 55 -5.60 10.32 14.73
C ALA A 55 -6.28 11.06 15.89
N LEU A 56 -7.57 11.37 15.78
CA LEU A 56 -8.32 12.00 16.86
C LEU A 56 -8.68 11.04 18.00
N VAL A 57 -8.85 9.74 17.71
CA VAL A 57 -9.26 8.74 18.72
C VAL A 57 -8.07 8.12 19.45
N PHE A 58 -6.97 7.85 18.75
CA PHE A 58 -5.81 7.16 19.30
C PHE A 58 -4.61 8.08 19.54
N GLY A 59 -4.72 9.35 19.13
CA GLY A 59 -3.71 10.35 19.45
C GLY A 59 -2.35 10.13 18.79
N VAL A 60 -2.28 9.62 17.56
CA VAL A 60 -1.00 9.39 16.88
C VAL A 60 -0.85 10.33 15.69
N LYS A 61 0.34 10.92 15.57
CA LYS A 61 0.73 11.81 14.46
C LYS A 61 2.02 11.34 13.83
N PHE A 62 2.04 11.28 12.49
CA PHE A 62 3.28 11.09 11.73
C PHE A 62 3.70 12.40 11.09
N PHE A 63 4.99 12.74 11.16
CA PHE A 63 5.51 13.96 10.54
C PHE A 63 6.99 13.81 10.17
N CYS A 64 7.45 14.68 9.28
CA CYS A 64 8.87 14.80 8.97
C CYS A 64 9.51 15.79 9.95
N GLY A 65 10.52 15.34 10.68
CA GLY A 65 11.34 16.14 11.58
C GLY A 65 12.83 15.87 11.35
N THR A 66 13.60 15.91 12.44
CA THR A 66 15.06 15.73 12.41
C THR A 66 15.46 14.62 13.38
N GLY A 67 16.41 13.79 12.98
CA GLY A 67 17.06 12.80 13.82
C GLY A 67 18.58 12.85 13.65
N GLU A 68 19.32 12.29 14.60
CA GLU A 68 20.78 12.24 14.53
C GLU A 68 21.25 10.95 13.83
N TYR A 69 22.17 11.10 12.88
CA TYR A 69 22.87 9.99 12.26
C TYR A 69 24.35 10.32 12.07
N ARG A 70 25.23 9.57 12.75
CA ARG A 70 26.69 9.75 12.75
C ARG A 70 27.10 11.19 13.07
N GLY A 71 26.54 11.76 14.14
CA GLY A 71 26.85 13.12 14.60
C GLY A 71 26.29 14.24 13.70
N ARG A 72 25.38 13.93 12.78
CA ARG A 72 24.73 14.91 11.90
C ARG A 72 23.22 14.81 11.99
N ASN A 73 22.57 15.97 11.93
CA ASN A 73 21.14 16.06 11.78
C ASN A 73 20.72 15.66 10.36
N VAL A 74 19.81 14.69 10.27
CA VAL A 74 19.23 14.21 9.01
C VAL A 74 17.70 14.25 9.09
N PRO A 75 17.00 14.38 7.95
CA PRO A 75 15.54 14.31 7.94
C PRO A 75 15.07 12.96 8.49
N ALA A 76 14.00 12.99 9.28
CA ALA A 76 13.48 11.82 9.97
C ALA A 76 11.95 11.73 9.85
N THR A 77 11.43 10.56 9.47
CA THR A 77 10.00 10.26 9.65
C THR A 77 9.80 9.88 11.11
N ILE A 78 8.99 10.65 11.82
CA ILE A 78 8.75 10.52 13.26
C ILE A 78 7.28 10.20 13.48
N VAL A 79 7.01 9.29 14.41
CA VAL A 79 5.68 9.06 14.95
C VAL A 79 5.64 9.58 16.39
N GLU A 80 4.58 10.31 16.72
CA GLU A 80 4.35 10.92 18.03
C GLU A 80 3.01 10.44 18.57
N ASN A 81 2.99 10.07 19.84
CA ASN A 81 1.77 10.00 20.63
C ASN A 81 1.50 11.39 21.19
N ILE A 82 0.42 12.03 20.76
CA ILE A 82 0.05 13.39 21.16
C ILE A 82 -0.43 13.46 22.62
N GLN A 83 -0.85 12.35 23.22
CA GLN A 83 -1.31 12.31 24.61
C GLN A 83 -0.10 12.28 25.56
N SER A 84 0.89 11.43 25.29
CA SER A 84 2.10 11.32 26.10
C SER A 84 3.25 12.22 25.65
N ASN A 85 3.16 12.84 24.47
CA ASN A 85 4.24 13.54 23.76
C ASN A 85 5.47 12.64 23.48
N GLU A 86 5.33 11.32 23.54
CA GLU A 86 6.41 10.40 23.22
C GLU A 86 6.65 10.33 21.71
N LYS A 87 7.92 10.36 21.30
CA LYS A 87 8.34 10.38 19.89
C LYS A 87 9.25 9.21 19.58
N ILE A 88 9.01 8.58 18.43
CA ILE A 88 9.86 7.51 17.89
C ILE A 88 10.28 7.91 16.49
N ILE A 89 11.59 7.88 16.21
CA ILE A 89 12.13 8.07 14.87
C ILE A 89 11.96 6.76 14.09
N VAL A 90 11.03 6.72 13.15
CA VAL A 90 10.73 5.51 12.36
C VAL A 90 11.75 5.29 11.24
N ILE A 91 12.12 6.38 10.54
CA ILE A 91 13.05 6.33 9.39
C ILE A 91 14.00 7.51 9.45
N LEU A 92 15.30 7.26 9.30
CA LEU A 92 16.34 8.25 9.05
C LEU A 92 16.67 8.32 7.54
N TRP A 93 16.65 9.52 6.98
CA TRP A 93 16.87 9.75 5.55
C TRP A 93 18.27 10.33 5.31
N LYS A 94 19.18 9.51 4.79
CA LYS A 94 20.58 9.90 4.57
C LYS A 94 20.69 11.07 3.59
N LEU A 95 21.40 12.14 3.96
CA LEU A 95 21.47 13.41 3.20
C LEU A 95 22.07 13.29 1.79
N ASP A 96 22.96 12.33 1.57
CA ASP A 96 23.62 12.06 0.29
C ASP A 96 22.90 10.99 -0.56
N ASN A 97 21.72 10.53 -0.13
CA ASN A 97 20.96 9.53 -0.87
C ASN A 97 20.02 10.17 -1.91
N TYR A 98 20.50 10.23 -3.15
CA TYR A 98 19.77 10.70 -4.34
C TYR A 98 19.39 9.55 -5.29
N TYR A 99 19.23 8.33 -4.76
CA TYR A 99 18.91 7.15 -5.58
C TYR A 99 17.70 7.35 -6.51
N PHE A 100 16.67 8.06 -6.05
CA PHE A 100 15.47 8.39 -6.84
C PHE A 100 15.61 9.67 -7.68
N GLY A 101 16.85 10.13 -7.91
CA GLY A 101 17.17 11.36 -8.61
C GLY A 101 17.01 12.63 -7.76
N GLU A 102 17.47 13.74 -8.32
CA GLU A 102 17.48 15.06 -7.66
C GLU A 102 16.08 15.62 -7.39
N ASN A 103 15.07 15.13 -8.12
CA ASN A 103 13.67 15.51 -7.92
C ASN A 103 13.05 14.90 -6.65
N TYR A 104 13.70 13.91 -6.05
CA TYR A 104 13.26 13.22 -4.83
C TYR A 104 14.38 13.19 -3.77
N PRO A 105 14.86 14.37 -3.31
CA PRO A 105 15.91 14.45 -2.31
C PRO A 105 15.41 13.93 -0.96
N PRO A 106 16.32 13.58 -0.02
CA PRO A 106 15.97 13.02 1.30
C PRO A 106 14.88 13.79 2.05
N GLN A 107 14.95 15.12 2.07
CA GLN A 107 13.95 15.97 2.74
C GLN A 107 12.56 15.83 2.13
N LYS A 108 12.46 15.76 0.79
CA LYS A 108 11.17 15.62 0.11
C LYS A 108 10.58 14.24 0.36
N ARG A 109 11.40 13.19 0.32
CA ARG A 109 10.97 11.82 0.65
C ARG A 109 10.48 11.71 2.08
N CYS A 110 11.20 12.30 3.04
CA CYS A 110 10.77 12.38 4.43
C CYS A 110 9.36 12.97 4.58
N LYS A 111 9.08 14.11 3.93
CA LYS A 111 7.74 14.73 3.95
C LYS A 111 6.68 13.82 3.35
N MET A 112 6.88 13.36 2.11
CA MET A 112 5.90 12.52 1.39
C MET A 112 5.59 11.22 2.14
N VAL A 113 6.63 10.56 2.67
CA VAL A 113 6.45 9.29 3.38
C VAL A 113 5.75 9.51 4.71
N SER A 114 6.11 10.56 5.45
CA SER A 114 5.42 10.88 6.72
C SER A 114 3.94 11.22 6.51
N GLU A 115 3.63 11.99 5.46
CA GLU A 115 2.24 12.29 5.06
C GLU A 115 1.47 11.02 4.67
N ARG A 116 2.08 10.11 3.93
CA ARG A 116 1.47 8.81 3.58
C ARG A 116 1.21 7.96 4.81
N PHE A 117 2.17 7.86 5.73
CA PHE A 117 1.96 7.19 7.01
C PHE A 117 0.76 7.77 7.76
N HIS A 118 0.69 9.10 7.87
CA HIS A 118 -0.42 9.78 8.55
C HIS A 118 -1.76 9.51 7.86
N ASN A 119 -1.85 9.73 6.55
CA ASN A 119 -3.08 9.54 5.78
C ASN A 119 -3.60 8.10 5.83
N ILE A 120 -2.69 7.13 5.74
CA ILE A 120 -3.04 5.70 5.83
C ILE A 120 -3.47 5.36 7.26
N TYR A 121 -2.79 5.89 8.28
CA TYR A 121 -3.19 5.72 9.67
C TYR A 121 -4.59 6.28 9.94
N ASP A 122 -4.85 7.53 9.54
CA ASP A 122 -6.10 8.25 9.78
C ASP A 122 -7.33 7.55 9.19
N ARG A 123 -7.16 6.85 8.08
CA ARG A 123 -8.23 6.06 7.45
C ARG A 123 -8.30 4.62 7.96
N GLY A 124 -7.53 4.26 8.99
CA GLY A 124 -7.45 2.90 9.57
C GLY A 124 -6.72 1.89 8.69
N GLY A 125 -5.95 2.37 7.72
CA GLY A 125 -5.22 1.62 6.69
C GLY A 125 -3.95 0.94 7.17
N LEU A 126 -3.38 1.36 8.30
CA LEU A 126 -2.05 0.93 8.72
C LEU A 126 -2.07 -0.33 9.61
N LYS A 127 -3.04 -1.24 9.38
CA LYS A 127 -3.23 -2.45 10.20
C LYS A 127 -2.14 -3.50 9.94
N TYR A 128 -1.74 -3.63 8.69
CA TYR A 128 -0.65 -4.49 8.24
C TYR A 128 0.30 -3.69 7.37
N ILE A 129 1.60 -3.98 7.46
CA ILE A 129 2.60 -3.52 6.49
C ILE A 129 3.00 -4.70 5.62
N VAL A 130 3.06 -4.48 4.31
CA VAL A 130 3.35 -5.50 3.32
C VAL A 130 4.32 -4.97 2.26
N THR A 131 5.16 -5.85 1.77
CA THR A 131 6.02 -5.64 0.60
C THR A 131 5.36 -6.21 -0.65
N THR A 132 5.36 -5.45 -1.73
CA THR A 132 4.82 -5.93 -3.00
C THR A 132 5.47 -5.25 -4.19
N LEU A 133 5.29 -5.82 -5.37
CA LEU A 133 5.57 -5.14 -6.63
C LEU A 133 4.31 -4.36 -6.99
N GLU A 134 4.45 -3.05 -7.14
CA GLU A 134 3.35 -2.26 -7.63
C GLU A 134 3.08 -2.53 -9.11
N THR A 135 1.81 -2.47 -9.50
CA THR A 135 1.35 -2.78 -10.85
C THR A 135 0.60 -1.61 -11.50
N TRP A 136 0.55 -0.45 -10.83
CA TRP A 136 -0.18 0.72 -11.32
C TRP A 136 0.70 1.65 -12.17
N VAL A 137 2.03 1.50 -12.13
CA VAL A 137 2.94 2.05 -13.13
C VAL A 137 3.05 1.09 -14.30
N PRO A 138 2.61 1.48 -15.51
CA PRO A 138 2.68 0.61 -16.68
C PRO A 138 4.11 0.20 -17.03
N ASN A 139 4.30 -1.08 -17.39
CA ASN A 139 5.56 -1.64 -17.87
C ASN A 139 6.74 -1.57 -16.88
N GLN A 140 6.48 -1.42 -15.58
CA GLN A 140 7.52 -1.38 -14.57
C GLN A 140 7.08 -2.11 -13.30
N GLU A 141 7.89 -3.07 -12.85
CA GLU A 141 7.74 -3.67 -11.53
C GLU A 141 8.60 -2.89 -10.55
N ILE A 142 7.94 -2.18 -9.63
CA ILE A 142 8.64 -1.37 -8.63
C ILE A 142 8.35 -1.97 -7.24
N PRO A 143 9.38 -2.40 -6.49
CA PRO A 143 9.19 -2.88 -5.13
C PRO A 143 8.79 -1.74 -4.21
N VAL A 144 7.69 -1.92 -3.49
CA VAL A 144 7.09 -0.91 -2.61
C VAL A 144 6.71 -1.52 -1.27
N VAL A 145 6.65 -0.64 -0.27
CA VAL A 145 6.08 -0.93 1.05
C VAL A 145 4.73 -0.24 1.15
N CYS A 146 3.71 -0.99 1.58
CA CYS A 146 2.34 -0.51 1.68
C CYS A 146 1.74 -0.77 3.06
N GLY A 147 0.84 0.10 3.50
CA GLY A 147 0.00 -0.10 4.67
C GLY A 147 -1.42 -0.51 4.26
N VAL A 148 -1.87 -1.70 4.68
CA VAL A 148 -3.18 -2.26 4.29
C VAL A 148 -4.06 -2.64 5.49
N LYS A 149 -5.37 -2.50 5.31
CA LYS A 149 -6.39 -2.80 6.33
C LYS A 149 -6.54 -4.30 6.63
N GLN A 150 -6.27 -5.13 5.64
CA GLN A 150 -6.50 -6.57 5.67
C GLN A 150 -5.40 -7.28 4.88
N LYS A 151 -5.05 -8.48 5.33
CA LYS A 151 -4.15 -9.36 4.56
C LYS A 151 -4.78 -9.66 3.19
N MET A 152 -3.93 -9.98 2.21
CA MET A 152 -4.33 -10.36 0.85
C MET A 152 -5.08 -9.29 0.03
N VAL A 153 -5.25 -8.06 0.56
CA VAL A 153 -5.73 -6.93 -0.25
C VAL A 153 -4.60 -6.43 -1.15
N PRO A 154 -4.87 -6.17 -2.45
CA PRO A 154 -3.90 -5.54 -3.33
C PRO A 154 -3.49 -4.16 -2.79
N CYS A 155 -2.19 -3.85 -2.82
CA CYS A 155 -1.76 -2.49 -2.57
C CYS A 155 -2.22 -1.60 -3.73
N SER A 156 -2.84 -0.47 -3.41
CA SER A 156 -3.10 0.61 -4.35
C SER A 156 -2.15 1.78 -4.09
N ASN A 157 -2.13 2.77 -4.98
CA ASN A 157 -1.37 4.01 -4.78
C ASN A 157 -1.74 4.71 -3.45
N GLU A 158 -2.99 4.62 -3.01
CA GLU A 158 -3.39 5.21 -1.72
C GLU A 158 -2.78 4.47 -0.51
N ASP A 159 -2.43 3.20 -0.67
CA ASP A 159 -1.84 2.35 0.37
C ASP A 159 -0.30 2.41 0.38
N LEU A 160 0.30 3.10 -0.59
CA LEU A 160 1.75 3.23 -0.72
C LEU A 160 2.33 4.06 0.42
N LEU A 161 3.30 3.49 1.14
CA LEU A 161 4.13 4.23 2.10
C LEU A 161 5.37 4.78 1.41
N PHE A 162 6.22 3.90 0.87
CA PHE A 162 7.43 4.31 0.16
C PHE A 162 7.92 3.24 -0.82
N THR A 163 8.70 3.70 -1.78
CA THR A 163 9.37 2.86 -2.77
C THR A 163 10.71 2.35 -2.24
N LEU A 164 11.01 1.08 -2.51
CA LEU A 164 12.27 0.45 -2.18
C LEU A 164 13.32 0.76 -3.26
N GLN A 165 14.59 0.82 -2.87
CA GLN A 165 15.71 0.90 -3.80
C GLN A 165 15.89 -0.50 -4.42
N SER A 166 16.34 -0.61 -5.67
CA SER A 166 16.46 -1.90 -6.38
C SER A 166 17.24 -2.98 -5.65
N ASN A 167 18.13 -2.59 -4.73
CA ASN A 167 18.98 -3.53 -4.01
C ASN A 167 18.44 -3.90 -2.62
N ASP A 168 17.34 -3.28 -2.16
CA ASP A 168 16.77 -3.61 -0.85
C ASP A 168 16.22 -5.03 -0.82
N ASP A 169 16.38 -5.72 0.31
CA ASP A 169 15.53 -6.84 0.68
C ASP A 169 14.22 -6.29 1.27
N PRO A 170 13.07 -6.46 0.60
CA PRO A 170 11.81 -5.88 1.05
C PRO A 170 11.37 -6.41 2.42
N ASP A 171 11.55 -7.71 2.68
CA ASP A 171 11.06 -8.35 3.89
C ASP A 171 11.91 -7.93 5.08
N LEU A 172 13.22 -7.80 4.91
CA LEU A 172 14.09 -7.23 5.94
C LEU A 172 13.75 -5.78 6.25
N VAL A 173 13.45 -4.96 5.24
CA VAL A 173 13.06 -3.56 5.46
C VAL A 173 11.79 -3.47 6.30
N VAL A 174 10.78 -4.30 6.04
CA VAL A 174 9.54 -4.29 6.84
C VAL A 174 9.74 -4.92 8.22
N ASP A 175 10.53 -5.99 8.32
CA ASP A 175 10.87 -6.61 9.61
C ASP A 175 11.55 -5.61 10.54
N TYR A 176 12.60 -4.92 10.06
CA TYR A 176 13.26 -3.86 10.83
C TYR A 176 12.31 -2.72 11.20
N LEU A 177 11.38 -2.37 10.31
CA LEU A 177 10.42 -1.28 10.55
C LEU A 177 9.50 -1.65 11.71
N VAL A 178 8.97 -2.87 11.69
CA VAL A 178 8.03 -3.37 12.68
C VAL A 178 8.73 -3.58 14.02
N ASN A 179 9.91 -4.23 14.01
CA ASN A 179 10.69 -4.51 15.21
C ASN A 179 11.20 -3.21 15.88
N HIS A 180 11.72 -2.25 15.11
CA HIS A 180 12.08 -0.94 15.63
C HIS A 180 10.90 -0.23 16.27
N ARG A 181 9.74 -0.24 15.62
CA ARG A 181 8.57 0.43 16.16
C ARG A 181 8.11 -0.24 17.47
N GLN A 182 8.10 -1.57 17.52
CA GLN A 182 7.67 -2.30 18.70
C GLN A 182 8.65 -2.11 19.87
N PHE A 183 9.96 -2.18 19.60
CA PHE A 183 11.02 -2.12 20.61
C PHE A 183 12.11 -1.11 20.19
N PRO A 184 11.84 0.21 20.27
CA PRO A 184 12.73 1.24 19.73
C PRO A 184 14.04 1.39 20.50
N SER A 185 14.08 0.92 21.76
CA SER A 185 15.29 0.91 22.57
C SER A 185 16.21 -0.27 22.24
N GLU A 186 15.65 -1.37 21.71
CA GLU A 186 16.41 -2.60 21.40
C GLU A 186 16.83 -2.66 19.93
N ASN A 187 16.07 -1.99 19.06
CA ASN A 187 16.27 -2.00 17.62
C ASN A 187 16.47 -0.56 17.15
N PRO A 188 17.50 -0.23 16.34
CA PRO A 188 17.72 1.13 15.85
C PRO A 188 16.70 1.52 14.76
N PRO A 189 16.48 2.83 14.51
CA PRO A 189 15.70 3.30 13.38
C PRO A 189 16.23 2.80 12.04
N ILE A 190 15.34 2.60 11.07
CA ILE A 190 15.77 2.25 9.71
C ILE A 190 16.49 3.44 9.08
N ILE A 191 17.67 3.19 8.55
CA ILE A 191 18.42 4.15 7.74
C ILE A 191 18.18 3.86 6.26
N ARG A 192 17.65 4.83 5.51
CA ARG A 192 17.40 4.68 4.08
C ARG A 192 18.50 5.35 3.26
N GLY A 193 19.25 4.56 2.50
CA GLY A 193 20.40 5.01 1.69
C GLY A 193 21.74 4.40 2.07
N GLU A 194 21.75 3.38 2.92
CA GLU A 194 22.91 2.50 3.11
C GLU A 194 22.91 1.39 2.05
N LYS A 195 24.09 0.84 1.70
CA LYS A 195 24.16 -0.28 0.75
C LYS A 195 23.44 -1.49 1.38
N PRO A 196 22.38 -2.02 0.76
CA PRO A 196 21.67 -3.16 1.31
C PRO A 196 22.41 -4.49 1.06
N ALA A 197 22.03 -5.51 1.84
CA ALA A 197 22.39 -6.90 1.59
C ALA A 197 21.70 -7.41 0.31
N LYS A 198 22.33 -8.36 -0.38
CA LYS A 198 21.92 -8.79 -1.73
C LYS A 198 20.67 -9.69 -1.71
N THR A 199 19.85 -9.48 -2.76
CA THR A 199 18.81 -10.33 -3.38
C THR A 199 17.40 -10.37 -2.78
N PHE A 200 16.42 -9.99 -3.62
CA PHE A 200 15.02 -10.36 -3.54
C PHE A 200 14.89 -11.86 -3.86
N ALA A 201 14.40 -12.65 -2.90
CA ALA A 201 13.94 -14.00 -3.19
C ALA A 201 12.49 -13.93 -3.68
N GLU A 202 12.26 -14.45 -4.88
CA GLU A 202 10.96 -14.47 -5.53
C GLU A 202 9.93 -15.23 -4.69
N GLY A 203 8.79 -14.59 -4.42
CA GLY A 203 7.56 -15.29 -4.10
C GLY A 203 7.31 -15.66 -2.64
N LYS A 204 6.98 -14.68 -1.81
CA LYS A 204 5.90 -14.75 -0.78
C LYS A 204 5.66 -13.35 -0.21
N ARG A 205 4.45 -12.81 -0.33
CA ARG A 205 4.08 -11.55 0.34
C ARG A 205 4.04 -11.80 1.85
N VAL A 206 4.98 -11.22 2.59
CA VAL A 206 4.97 -11.28 4.06
C VAL A 206 4.15 -10.11 4.61
N TYR A 207 3.17 -10.42 5.46
CA TYR A 207 2.30 -9.43 6.10
C TYR A 207 2.66 -9.29 7.57
N TYR A 208 3.16 -8.12 7.95
CA TYR A 208 3.50 -7.82 9.32
C TYR A 208 2.33 -7.14 10.01
N ASN A 209 1.90 -7.67 11.16
CA ASN A 209 0.82 -7.07 11.93
C ASN A 209 1.34 -5.81 12.62
N PHE A 210 0.83 -4.66 12.20
CA PHE A 210 1.22 -3.35 12.73
C PHE A 210 0.18 -2.83 13.73
N SER A 211 -0.85 -3.62 14.07
CA SER A 211 -1.83 -3.25 15.09
C SER A 211 -1.24 -3.35 16.50
N SER A 212 -0.48 -4.41 16.78
CA SER A 212 0.23 -4.58 18.08
C SER A 212 1.25 -3.48 18.34
N VAL A 213 1.79 -2.95 17.25
CA VAL A 213 2.69 -1.82 17.25
C VAL A 213 1.94 -0.61 17.84
N PHE A 214 0.74 -0.24 17.37
CA PHE A 214 -0.10 0.82 18.01
C PHE A 214 -0.47 0.54 19.46
N ASN A 215 -0.62 -0.72 19.83
CA ASN A 215 -1.00 -1.09 21.19
C ASN A 215 0.10 -0.84 22.23
N ARG A 216 1.37 -0.58 21.86
CA ARG A 216 2.42 -0.26 22.86
C ARG A 216 1.98 0.89 23.78
N TRP A 217 1.45 1.95 23.19
CA TRP A 217 0.93 3.10 23.94
C TRP A 217 -0.36 2.80 24.70
N GLN A 218 -1.22 1.94 24.15
CA GLN A 218 -2.46 1.51 24.84
C GLN A 218 -2.19 0.55 26.01
N LEU A 219 -1.08 -0.18 26.00
CA LEU A 219 -0.68 -1.10 27.08
C LEU A 219 0.01 -0.35 28.23
N GLU A 220 0.74 0.72 27.94
CA GLU A 220 1.37 1.58 28.96
C GLU A 220 0.32 2.35 29.78
N GLU A 221 -0.75 2.87 29.15
CA GLU A 221 -1.87 3.52 29.87
C GLU A 221 -2.58 2.53 30.82
N ASN A 222 -2.88 1.31 30.36
CA ASN A 222 -3.50 0.28 31.19
C ASN A 222 -2.60 -0.23 32.33
N TYR A 223 -1.27 -0.14 32.19
CA TYR A 223 -0.33 -0.53 33.25
C TYR A 223 -0.20 0.55 34.32
N GLN A 224 -0.28 1.83 33.94
CA GLN A 224 -0.23 2.97 34.87
C GLN A 224 -1.52 3.15 35.68
N GLU A 225 -2.67 2.65 35.19
CA GLU A 225 -3.93 2.65 35.94
C GLU A 225 -4.05 1.55 36.99
N LYS A 226 -3.08 0.62 37.09
CA LYS A 226 -3.11 -0.42 38.12
C LYS A 226 -2.66 0.19 39.46
N PRO A 227 -3.53 0.33 40.48
CA PRO A 227 -3.11 0.87 41.76
C PRO A 227 -2.04 -0.06 42.37
N ALA A 228 -0.97 0.55 42.86
CA ALA A 228 -0.02 -0.12 43.72
C ALA A 228 -0.77 -0.59 44.98
N PHE A 229 -0.81 -1.90 45.20
CA PHE A 229 -1.31 -2.50 46.43
C PHE A 229 -0.39 -2.20 47.61
#